data_AF-A0A1B6J7W1-F1
#
_entry.id   AF-A0A1B6J7W1-F1
#
_cell.length_a   1.000
_cell.length_b   1.000
_cell.length_c   1.000
_cell.angle_alpha   90.00
_cell.angle_beta   90.00
_cell.angle_gamma   90.00
#
_symmetry.space_group_name_H-M   'P 1'
#
loop_
_entity.id
_entity.type
_entity.pdbx_description
1 polymer ?
#
loop_
_entity_poly.entity_id
_entity_poly.type
_entity_poly.pdbx_seq_one_letter_code
_entity_poly.pdbx_strand_id
1 'polypeptide(L)'
;MGVPKFFRYISERYPCLSEVVREYQLPEFDNLYLDMNGIIHVCSHPNDTDPHFRITEEKIFRDIFHYIETLFRMIQPQKLFFMAVDGVAPRAKMNQQRGRRFRSAKDAEMAEAKARDKGELLPSDDRFDSNCITPGTEFMTRLQAQLKYFVVFKISTDKLWQKVKVILSGHETPGEGEHKIMDYIRYMKSQPGYDPNTRHCLYGLDADLIMLGLCTHEPHFSLLREEVKYGKKNNQKRIPTPEETTFFLLHLSLMREYLDLEFQQLKTT
;
A
#
# COMPACT_ATOMS: atom_id res chain seq x y z
N MET A 1 -8.88 1.21 -5.43
CA MET A 1 -9.75 0.02 -5.60
C MET A 1 -10.83 0.08 -4.52
N GLY A 2 -11.69 -0.93 -4.38
CA GLY A 2 -12.70 -0.98 -3.33
C GLY A 2 -13.92 -0.09 -3.52
N VAL A 3 -14.55 0.28 -2.39
CA VAL A 3 -15.79 1.07 -2.37
C VAL A 3 -15.52 2.52 -2.80
N PRO A 4 -16.10 3.01 -3.91
CA PRO A 4 -15.81 4.34 -4.45
C PRO A 4 -16.05 5.45 -3.43
N LYS A 5 -15.05 6.33 -3.25
CA LYS A 5 -15.11 7.50 -2.35
C LYS A 5 -15.39 7.18 -0.87
N PHE A 6 -15.32 5.91 -0.46
CA PHE A 6 -15.68 5.51 0.91
C PHE A 6 -14.82 6.19 1.97
N PHE A 7 -13.49 6.19 1.80
CA PHE A 7 -12.58 6.89 2.70
C PHE A 7 -12.94 8.37 2.86
N ARG A 8 -13.17 9.06 1.74
CA ARG A 8 -13.58 10.47 1.76
C ARG A 8 -14.88 10.67 2.53
N TYR A 9 -15.89 9.83 2.26
CA TYR A 9 -17.18 9.90 2.93
C TYR A 9 -17.06 9.72 4.45
N ILE A 10 -16.31 8.71 4.92
CA ILE A 10 -16.16 8.48 6.36
C ILE A 10 -15.31 9.57 7.03
N SER A 11 -14.29 10.10 6.36
CA SER A 11 -13.47 11.20 6.90
C SER A 11 -14.27 12.50 7.01
N GLU A 12 -15.19 12.77 6.08
CA GLU A 12 -16.10 13.92 6.16
C GLU A 12 -17.19 13.70 7.24
N ARG A 13 -17.70 12.47 7.40
CA ARG A 13 -18.74 12.14 8.38
C ARG A 13 -18.21 12.10 9.82
N TYR A 14 -17.01 11.55 10.01
CA TYR A 14 -16.38 11.33 11.31
C TYR A 14 -15.00 12.02 11.31
N PRO A 15 -14.95 13.34 11.58
CA PRO A 15 -13.76 14.15 11.31
C PRO A 15 -12.56 13.83 12.21
N CYS A 16 -12.78 13.24 13.39
CA CYS A 16 -11.70 12.87 14.30
C CYS A 16 -11.08 11.49 14.00
N LEU A 17 -11.49 10.81 12.92
CA LEU A 17 -10.96 9.48 12.61
C LEU A 17 -9.49 9.48 12.20
N SER A 18 -9.02 10.55 11.58
CA SER A 18 -7.69 10.61 10.99
C SER A 18 -6.92 11.82 11.47
N GLU A 19 -5.65 11.62 11.80
CA GLU A 19 -4.72 12.68 12.12
C GLU A 19 -3.56 12.72 11.12
N VAL A 20 -2.99 13.91 10.91
CA VAL A 20 -1.77 14.06 10.12
C VAL A 20 -0.60 13.53 10.94
N VAL A 21 0.15 12.62 10.35
CA VAL A 21 1.34 12.05 10.97
C VAL A 21 2.43 13.11 11.12
N ARG A 22 2.95 13.24 12.33
CA ARG A 22 4.16 14.00 12.64
C ARG A 22 5.10 13.05 13.38
N GLU A 23 6.39 13.03 13.06
CA GLU A 23 7.35 12.01 13.53
C GLU A 23 7.34 11.77 15.05
N TYR A 24 7.06 12.80 15.85
CA TYR A 24 7.08 12.73 17.32
C TYR A 24 5.72 12.44 17.98
N GLN A 25 4.66 12.20 17.20
CA GLN A 25 3.29 12.10 17.70
C GLN A 25 2.64 10.73 17.44
N LEU A 26 3.33 9.83 16.74
CA LEU A 26 2.78 8.51 16.48
C LEU A 26 2.75 7.66 17.76
N PRO A 27 1.64 6.96 18.01
CA PRO A 27 1.65 5.91 19.03
C PRO A 27 2.64 4.81 18.62
N GLU A 28 3.22 4.13 19.60
CA GLU A 28 4.02 2.94 19.29
C GLU A 28 3.13 1.83 18.73
N PHE A 29 3.67 1.06 17.78
CA PHE A 29 3.00 -0.10 17.19
C PHE A 29 3.82 -1.38 17.44
N ASP A 30 3.14 -2.48 17.71
CA ASP A 30 3.78 -3.78 17.78
C ASP A 30 4.08 -4.31 16.39
N ASN A 31 3.10 -4.20 15.49
CA ASN A 31 3.13 -4.84 14.19
C ASN A 31 2.85 -3.83 13.07
N LEU A 32 3.75 -3.74 12.09
CA LEU A 32 3.57 -3.00 10.85
C LEU A 32 3.35 -3.97 9.68
N TYR A 33 2.32 -3.72 8.88
CA TYR A 33 1.99 -4.46 7.68
C TYR A 33 2.02 -3.54 6.46
N LEU A 34 2.72 -3.93 5.39
CA LEU A 34 2.73 -3.20 4.12
C LEU A 34 2.03 -4.03 3.05
N ASP A 35 0.95 -3.48 2.47
CA ASP A 35 0.51 -3.89 1.15
C ASP A 35 1.43 -3.24 0.10
N MET A 36 2.33 -4.04 -0.46
CA MET A 36 3.40 -3.57 -1.34
C MET A 36 2.90 -3.15 -2.71
N ASN A 37 1.71 -3.58 -3.15
CA ASN A 37 1.25 -3.31 -4.51
C ASN A 37 1.11 -1.81 -4.77
N GLY A 38 0.57 -1.05 -3.81
CA GLY A 38 0.49 0.40 -3.90
C GLY A 38 1.87 1.05 -4.09
N ILE A 39 2.86 0.62 -3.29
CA ILE A 39 4.25 1.11 -3.36
C ILE A 39 4.86 0.82 -4.73
N ILE A 40 4.74 -0.42 -5.20
CA ILE A 40 5.30 -0.84 -6.50
C ILE A 40 4.71 0.00 -7.64
N HIS A 41 3.40 0.28 -7.60
CA HIS A 41 2.75 1.12 -8.59
C HIS A 41 3.28 2.57 -8.56
N VAL A 42 3.31 3.20 -7.38
CA VAL A 42 3.78 4.59 -7.21
C VAL A 42 5.25 4.75 -7.64
N CYS A 43 6.11 3.79 -7.29
CA CYS A 43 7.54 3.85 -7.61
C CYS A 43 7.86 3.52 -9.08
N SER A 44 6.96 2.86 -9.82
CA SER A 44 7.22 2.44 -11.19
C SER A 44 6.56 3.29 -12.28
N HIS A 45 5.38 3.84 -12.01
CA HIS A 45 4.65 4.67 -12.97
C HIS A 45 3.75 5.66 -12.22
N PRO A 46 4.34 6.68 -11.59
CA PRO A 46 3.61 7.69 -10.81
C PRO A 46 2.59 8.49 -11.66
N ASN A 47 2.80 8.55 -12.97
CA ASN A 47 1.96 9.28 -13.91
C ASN A 47 1.74 8.46 -15.18
N ASP A 48 0.73 7.58 -15.14
CA ASP A 48 0.33 6.73 -16.28
C ASP A 48 -0.05 7.51 -17.54
N THR A 49 -0.30 8.82 -17.42
CA THR A 49 -0.76 9.66 -18.54
C THR A 49 0.36 10.39 -19.29
N ASP A 50 1.61 10.29 -18.83
CA ASP A 50 2.75 10.93 -19.50
C ASP A 50 3.44 9.96 -20.48
N PRO A 51 3.26 10.14 -21.81
CA PRO A 51 3.89 9.26 -22.81
C PRO A 51 5.41 9.42 -22.88
N HIS A 52 5.98 10.49 -22.30
CA HIS A 52 7.42 10.75 -22.28
C HIS A 52 8.14 10.15 -21.07
N PHE A 53 7.40 9.68 -20.06
CA PHE A 53 8.01 9.16 -18.84
C PHE A 53 8.80 7.86 -19.14
N ARG A 54 10.04 7.80 -18.65
CA ARG A 54 10.93 6.64 -18.71
C ARG A 54 11.59 6.43 -17.37
N ILE A 55 11.72 5.16 -16.99
CA ILE A 55 12.35 4.75 -15.74
C ILE A 55 12.97 3.37 -15.93
N THR A 56 14.15 3.16 -15.34
CA THR A 56 14.82 1.85 -15.39
C THR A 56 14.38 0.98 -14.21
N GLU A 57 14.48 -0.33 -14.37
CA GLU A 57 14.15 -1.29 -13.32
C GLU A 57 14.97 -1.04 -12.04
N GLU A 58 16.25 -0.70 -12.15
CA GLU A 58 17.11 -0.40 -11.01
C GLU A 58 16.64 0.84 -10.24
N LYS A 59 16.14 1.86 -10.95
CA LYS A 59 15.56 3.05 -10.32
C LYS A 59 14.28 2.69 -9.57
N ILE A 60 13.41 1.87 -10.18
CA ILE A 60 12.17 1.39 -9.54
C ILE A 60 12.50 0.66 -8.24
N PHE A 61 13.44 -0.28 -8.26
CA PHE A 61 13.82 -1.06 -7.07
C PHE A 61 14.39 -0.18 -5.97
N ARG A 62 15.27 0.77 -6.33
CA ARG A 62 15.81 1.73 -5.36
C ARG A 62 14.70 2.57 -4.72
N ASP A 63 13.73 3.02 -5.51
CA ASP A 63 12.63 3.83 -5.02
C ASP A 63 11.70 3.01 -4.10
N ILE A 64 11.44 1.74 -4.43
CA ILE A 64 10.69 0.82 -3.56
C ILE A 64 11.42 0.65 -2.22
N PHE A 65 12.74 0.41 -2.24
CA PHE A 65 13.53 0.24 -1.02
C PHE A 65 13.54 1.47 -0.14
N HIS A 66 13.73 2.64 -0.75
CA HIS A 66 13.64 3.93 -0.07
C HIS A 66 12.26 4.11 0.58
N TYR A 67 11.18 3.83 -0.15
CA TYR A 67 9.82 3.92 0.37
C TYR A 67 9.59 3.00 1.58
N ILE A 68 9.99 1.72 1.48
CA ILE A 68 9.89 0.76 2.58
C ILE A 68 10.66 1.27 3.81
N GLU A 69 11.88 1.77 3.60
CA GLU A 69 12.72 2.26 4.68
C GLU A 69 12.12 3.49 5.38
N THR A 70 11.58 4.45 4.62
CA THR A 70 10.92 5.62 5.19
C THR A 70 9.71 5.22 6.03
N LEU A 71 8.85 4.32 5.53
CA LEU A 71 7.71 3.81 6.31
C LEU A 71 8.15 3.07 7.57
N PHE A 72 9.16 2.21 7.47
CA PHE A 72 9.68 1.46 8.61
C PHE A 72 10.25 2.39 9.69
N ARG A 73 11.03 3.41 9.30
CA ARG A 73 11.61 4.39 10.23
C ARG A 73 10.57 5.31 10.85
N MET A 74 9.50 5.61 10.11
CA MET A 74 8.38 6.42 10.59
C MET A 74 7.58 5.68 11.67
N ILE A 75 7.27 4.40 11.46
CA ILE A 75 6.40 3.65 12.37
C ILE A 75 7.17 2.94 13.49
N GLN A 76 8.40 2.47 13.22
CA GLN A 76 9.25 1.73 14.16
C GLN A 76 8.49 0.61 14.90
N PRO A 77 8.01 -0.44 14.20
CA PRO A 77 7.31 -1.54 14.85
C PRO A 77 8.19 -2.22 15.91
N GLN A 78 7.59 -2.71 17.00
CA GLN A 78 8.34 -3.29 18.13
C GLN A 78 8.50 -4.81 18.05
N LYS A 79 7.62 -5.51 17.31
CA LYS A 79 7.57 -6.98 17.28
C LYS A 79 7.63 -7.53 15.86
N LEU A 80 6.78 -7.05 14.95
CA LEU A 80 6.62 -7.62 13.60
C LEU A 80 6.70 -6.55 12.51
N PHE A 81 7.41 -6.86 11.45
CA PHE A 81 7.33 -6.16 10.18
C PHE A 81 6.95 -7.13 9.05
N PHE A 82 5.76 -6.99 8.48
CA PHE A 82 5.20 -7.89 7.47
C PHE A 82 5.02 -7.15 6.14
N MET A 83 5.69 -7.61 5.09
CA MET A 83 5.55 -7.08 3.73
C MET A 83 4.84 -8.10 2.85
N ALA A 84 3.74 -7.70 2.21
CA ALA A 84 2.93 -8.55 1.37
C ALA A 84 2.90 -8.03 -0.07
N VAL A 85 3.33 -8.87 -1.00
CA VAL A 85 3.20 -8.63 -2.44
C VAL A 85 2.10 -9.52 -2.98
N ASP A 86 1.23 -9.02 -3.86
CA ASP A 86 0.19 -9.83 -4.51
C ASP A 86 0.81 -11.07 -5.18
N GLY A 87 0.24 -12.22 -4.87
CA GLY A 87 0.42 -13.47 -5.61
C GLY A 87 -0.78 -13.75 -6.51
N VAL A 88 -0.96 -15.01 -6.89
CA VAL A 88 -2.11 -15.41 -7.72
C VAL A 88 -3.42 -15.16 -6.97
N ALA A 89 -4.23 -14.25 -7.50
CA ALA A 89 -5.50 -13.81 -6.91
C ALA A 89 -6.67 -14.74 -7.27
N PRO A 90 -7.78 -14.74 -6.49
CA PRO A 90 -9.00 -15.46 -6.83
C PRO A 90 -9.62 -14.97 -8.14
N ARG A 91 -10.40 -15.85 -8.80
CA ARG A 91 -11.03 -15.59 -10.10
C ARG A 91 -11.87 -14.31 -10.14
N ALA A 92 -12.53 -13.98 -9.03
CA ALA A 92 -13.32 -12.76 -8.91
C ALA A 92 -12.46 -11.50 -9.15
N LYS A 93 -11.29 -11.41 -8.52
CA LYS A 93 -10.34 -10.30 -8.72
C LYS A 93 -9.64 -10.37 -10.07
N MET A 94 -9.35 -11.57 -10.59
CA MET A 94 -8.70 -11.73 -11.90
C MET A 94 -9.48 -11.06 -13.03
N ASN A 95 -10.81 -11.15 -13.04
CA ASN A 95 -11.64 -10.48 -14.05
C ASN A 95 -11.50 -8.95 -13.98
N GLN A 96 -11.51 -8.39 -12.77
CA GLN A 96 -11.34 -6.96 -12.55
C GLN A 96 -9.92 -6.50 -12.93
N GLN A 97 -8.89 -7.26 -12.55
CA GLN A 97 -7.50 -7.00 -12.94
C GLN A 97 -7.33 -7.04 -14.46
N ARG A 98 -7.88 -8.06 -15.14
CA ARG A 98 -7.86 -8.17 -16.61
C ARG A 98 -8.46 -6.93 -17.28
N GLY A 99 -9.63 -6.49 -16.82
CA GLY A 99 -10.28 -5.29 -17.35
C GLY A 99 -9.45 -4.02 -17.15
N ARG A 100 -8.77 -3.88 -16.00
CA ARG A 100 -7.85 -2.74 -15.75
C ARG A 100 -6.63 -2.78 -16.67
N ARG A 101 -5.97 -3.94 -16.80
CA ARG A 101 -4.78 -4.13 -17.65
C ARG A 101 -5.08 -3.88 -19.13
N PHE A 102 -6.23 -4.33 -19.60
CA PHE A 102 -6.66 -4.07 -20.98
C PHE A 102 -6.86 -2.56 -21.23
N ARG A 103 -7.47 -1.84 -20.27
CA ARG A 103 -7.64 -0.39 -20.39
C ARG A 103 -6.31 0.36 -20.32
N SER A 104 -5.42 0.02 -19.38
CA SER A 104 -4.12 0.71 -19.26
C SER A 104 -3.27 0.55 -20.52
N ALA A 105 -3.23 -0.64 -21.12
CA ALA A 105 -2.54 -0.87 -22.38
C ALA A 105 -3.12 -0.01 -23.53
N LYS A 106 -4.45 0.03 -23.66
CA LYS A 106 -5.12 0.84 -24.67
C LYS A 106 -4.93 2.34 -24.45
N ASP A 107 -5.02 2.81 -23.21
CA ASP A 107 -4.85 4.22 -22.88
C ASP A 107 -3.40 4.67 -23.14
N ALA A 108 -2.41 3.80 -22.89
CA ALA A 108 -1.01 4.05 -23.22
C ALA A 108 -0.79 4.16 -24.73
N GLU A 109 -1.31 3.23 -25.52
CA GLU A 109 -1.25 3.25 -26.99
C GLU A 109 -1.87 4.54 -27.55
N MET A 110 -3.06 4.90 -27.06
CA MET A 110 -3.75 6.13 -27.49
C MET A 110 -2.98 7.40 -27.10
N ALA A 111 -2.32 7.42 -25.94
CA ALA A 111 -1.52 8.55 -25.50
C ALA A 111 -0.27 8.75 -26.38
N GLU A 112 0.40 7.66 -26.75
CA GLU A 112 1.56 7.70 -27.65
C GLU A 112 1.18 8.12 -29.07
N ALA A 113 0.10 7.56 -29.62
CA ALA A 113 -0.41 7.96 -30.94
C ALA A 113 -0.74 9.45 -30.96
N LYS A 114 -1.41 9.96 -29.93
CA LYS A 114 -1.75 11.39 -29.81
C LYS A 114 -0.51 12.29 -29.68
N ALA A 115 0.56 11.83 -29.03
CA ALA A 115 1.82 12.57 -28.95
C ALA A 115 2.51 12.63 -30.32
N ARG A 116 2.54 11.51 -31.06
CA ARG A 116 3.08 11.46 -32.43
C ARG A 116 2.30 12.32 -33.41
N ASP A 117 0.96 12.31 -33.34
CA ASP A 117 0.10 13.15 -34.19
C ASP A 117 0.33 14.65 -33.98
N LYS A 118 0.74 15.04 -32.76
CA LYS A 118 1.15 16.42 -32.45
C LYS A 118 2.59 16.75 -32.89
N GLY A 119 3.31 15.80 -33.46
CA GLY A 119 4.72 15.95 -33.82
C GLY A 119 5.68 15.90 -32.63
N GLU A 120 5.25 15.38 -31.48
CA GLU A 120 6.14 15.22 -30.31
C GLU A 120 7.10 14.05 -30.57
N LEU A 121 8.40 14.30 -30.38
CA LEU A 121 9.43 13.25 -30.42
C LEU A 121 9.41 12.49 -29.08
N LEU A 122 8.93 11.25 -29.13
CA LEU A 122 8.95 10.37 -27.96
C LEU A 122 10.37 9.85 -27.69
N PRO A 123 10.72 9.54 -26.42
CA PRO A 123 11.99 8.90 -26.11
C PRO A 123 12.16 7.58 -26.87
N SER A 124 13.39 7.28 -27.27
CA SER A 124 13.75 6.05 -27.97
C SER A 124 13.66 4.80 -27.10
N ASP A 125 13.83 4.96 -25.79
CA ASP A 125 13.71 3.86 -24.84
C ASP A 125 12.25 3.40 -24.75
N ASP A 126 12.06 2.12 -24.44
CA ASP A 126 10.72 1.58 -24.21
C ASP A 126 10.12 2.14 -22.93
N ARG A 127 8.80 2.37 -22.97
CA ARG A 127 8.03 2.73 -21.77
C ARG A 127 7.95 1.52 -20.84
N PHE A 128 8.02 1.76 -19.53
CA PHE A 128 7.73 0.72 -18.54
C PHE A 128 6.26 0.26 -18.65
N ASP A 129 6.05 -1.01 -18.99
CA ASP A 129 4.72 -1.62 -19.03
C ASP A 129 4.30 -2.09 -17.62
N SER A 130 3.37 -1.36 -17.00
CA SER A 130 2.87 -1.68 -15.66
C SER A 130 2.12 -3.01 -15.57
N ASN A 131 1.73 -3.62 -16.70
CA ASN A 131 1.17 -4.97 -16.71
C ASN A 131 2.16 -6.03 -16.23
N CYS A 132 3.47 -5.74 -16.27
CA CYS A 132 4.49 -6.64 -15.72
C CYS A 132 4.40 -6.77 -14.19
N ILE A 133 3.65 -5.91 -13.50
CA ILE A 133 3.31 -6.02 -12.06
C ILE A 133 2.20 -7.07 -11.90
N THR A 134 2.57 -8.31 -12.21
CA THR A 134 1.72 -9.49 -12.17
C THR A 134 2.56 -10.67 -11.71
N PRO A 135 2.08 -11.51 -10.78
CA PRO A 135 2.78 -12.72 -10.39
C PRO A 135 3.16 -13.58 -11.60
N GLY A 136 4.39 -14.10 -11.60
CA GLY A 136 4.90 -14.98 -12.67
C GLY A 136 5.60 -14.27 -13.82
N THR A 137 5.67 -12.94 -13.82
CA THR A 137 6.51 -12.20 -14.77
C THR A 137 7.98 -12.21 -14.34
N GLU A 138 8.88 -11.98 -15.28
CA GLU A 138 10.30 -11.86 -14.97
C GLU A 138 10.59 -10.65 -14.07
N PHE A 139 9.89 -9.53 -14.30
CA PHE A 139 9.99 -8.34 -13.45
C PHE A 139 9.69 -8.68 -11.99
N MET A 140 8.58 -9.36 -11.70
CA MET A 140 8.23 -9.73 -10.33
C MET A 140 9.23 -10.73 -9.72
N THR A 141 9.79 -11.62 -10.54
CA THR A 141 10.83 -12.57 -10.11
C THR A 141 12.11 -11.85 -9.69
N ARG A 142 12.57 -10.87 -10.50
CA ARG A 142 13.72 -10.03 -10.17
C ARG A 142 13.46 -9.14 -8.96
N LEU A 143 12.28 -8.51 -8.89
CA LEU A 143 11.87 -7.70 -7.74
C LEU A 143 11.87 -8.53 -6.44
N GLN A 144 11.36 -9.76 -6.48
CA GLN A 144 11.35 -10.66 -5.31
C GLN A 144 12.76 -11.02 -4.85
N ALA A 145 13.68 -11.31 -5.78
CA ALA A 145 15.07 -11.56 -5.45
C ALA A 145 15.74 -10.33 -4.81
N GLN A 146 15.47 -9.14 -5.36
CA GLN A 146 15.98 -7.87 -4.86
C GLN A 146 15.40 -7.50 -3.48
N LEU A 147 14.11 -7.74 -3.24
CA LEU A 147 13.49 -7.57 -1.92
C LEU A 147 14.08 -8.53 -0.88
N LYS A 148 14.32 -9.80 -1.24
CA LYS A 148 15.00 -10.76 -0.35
C LYS A 148 16.40 -10.27 0.03
N TYR A 149 17.18 -9.83 -0.96
CA TYR A 149 18.50 -9.25 -0.72
C TYR A 149 18.43 -8.01 0.17
N PHE A 150 17.53 -7.08 -0.12
CA PHE A 150 17.32 -5.86 0.66
C PHE A 150 17.00 -6.17 2.13
N VAL A 151 16.08 -7.11 2.40
CA VAL A 151 15.72 -7.51 3.77
C VAL A 151 16.92 -8.10 4.50
N VAL A 152 17.66 -9.01 3.87
CA VAL A 152 18.87 -9.60 4.46
C VAL A 152 19.91 -8.52 4.76
N PHE A 153 20.15 -7.61 3.81
CA PHE A 153 21.08 -6.50 3.97
C PHE A 153 20.67 -5.59 5.13
N LYS A 154 19.39 -5.22 5.24
CA LYS A 154 18.86 -4.38 6.33
C LYS A 154 18.99 -5.05 7.69
N ILE A 155 18.63 -6.33 7.82
CA ILE A 155 18.82 -7.08 9.08
C ILE A 155 20.32 -7.14 9.46
N SER A 156 21.20 -7.29 8.47
CA SER A 156 22.65 -7.39 8.71
C SER A 156 23.28 -6.07 9.16
N THR A 157 22.71 -4.94 8.77
CA THR A 157 23.36 -3.61 8.89
C THR A 157 22.62 -2.62 9.79
N ASP A 158 21.32 -2.80 10.00
CA ASP A 158 20.45 -1.87 10.72
C ASP A 158 19.95 -2.47 12.04
N LYS A 159 20.34 -1.85 13.15
CA LYS A 159 19.97 -2.28 14.52
C LYS A 159 18.47 -2.24 14.78
N LEU A 160 17.70 -1.39 14.09
CA LEU A 160 16.25 -1.34 14.25
C LEU A 160 15.59 -2.59 13.64
N TRP A 161 16.08 -3.04 12.49
CA TRP A 161 15.58 -4.24 11.82
C TRP A 161 15.94 -5.52 12.57
N GLN A 162 17.06 -5.53 13.31
CA GLN A 162 17.48 -6.67 14.12
C GLN A 162 16.56 -6.96 15.32
N LYS A 163 15.76 -5.97 15.76
CA LYS A 163 14.87 -6.11 16.93
C LYS A 163 13.51 -6.71 16.60
N VAL A 164 13.15 -6.79 15.32
CA VAL A 164 11.81 -7.18 14.87
C VAL A 164 11.85 -8.45 14.04
N LYS A 165 10.77 -9.22 14.09
CA LYS A 165 10.55 -10.32 13.17
C LYS A 165 10.13 -9.74 11.82
N VAL A 166 10.94 -9.95 10.79
CA VAL A 166 10.62 -9.52 9.41
C VAL A 166 10.05 -10.70 8.62
N ILE A 167 8.90 -10.50 7.97
CA ILE A 167 8.27 -11.48 7.09
C ILE A 167 8.03 -10.84 5.72
N LEU A 168 8.54 -11.48 4.67
CA LEU A 168 8.27 -11.12 3.28
C LEU A 168 7.42 -12.21 2.63
N SER A 169 6.15 -11.91 2.37
CA SER A 169 5.25 -12.76 1.60
C SER A 169 5.18 -12.29 0.16
N GLY A 170 6.08 -12.82 -0.67
CA GLY A 170 6.24 -12.42 -2.08
C GLY A 170 5.15 -12.91 -3.02
N HIS A 171 5.32 -12.61 -4.31
CA HIS A 171 4.41 -13.08 -5.38
C HIS A 171 4.40 -14.61 -5.56
N GLU A 172 5.41 -15.30 -5.01
CA GLU A 172 5.55 -16.76 -4.99
C GLU A 172 4.42 -17.43 -4.17
N THR A 173 3.93 -16.73 -3.14
CA THR A 173 2.82 -17.21 -2.30
C THR A 173 1.48 -16.82 -2.94
N PRO A 174 0.52 -17.75 -3.13
CA PRO A 174 -0.82 -17.40 -3.63
C PRO A 174 -1.56 -16.41 -2.72
N GLY A 175 -2.54 -15.71 -3.29
CA GLY A 175 -3.37 -14.75 -2.57
C GLY A 175 -2.95 -13.29 -2.72
N GLU A 176 -3.88 -12.41 -2.41
CA GLU A 176 -3.71 -10.96 -2.46
C GLU A 176 -2.94 -10.47 -1.22
N GLY A 177 -2.19 -9.37 -1.34
CA GLY A 177 -1.37 -8.80 -0.27
C GLY A 177 -2.19 -8.53 1.00
N GLU A 178 -3.30 -7.82 0.86
CA GLU A 178 -4.23 -7.52 1.95
C GLU A 178 -4.78 -8.80 2.61
N HIS A 179 -5.11 -9.83 1.83
CA HIS A 179 -5.64 -11.08 2.37
C HIS A 179 -4.57 -11.92 3.07
N LYS A 180 -3.33 -11.95 2.54
CA LYS A 180 -2.17 -12.58 3.21
C LYS A 180 -1.90 -11.96 4.58
N ILE A 181 -2.01 -10.63 4.68
CA ILE A 181 -1.90 -9.90 5.94
C ILE A 181 -3.02 -10.33 6.90
N MET A 182 -4.27 -10.33 6.43
CA MET A 182 -5.42 -10.71 7.26
C MET A 182 -5.37 -12.18 7.70
N ASP A 183 -4.90 -13.08 6.85
CA ASP A 183 -4.63 -14.49 7.19
C ASP A 183 -3.59 -14.59 8.30
N TYR A 184 -2.49 -13.84 8.20
CA TYR A 184 -1.45 -13.84 9.22
C TYR A 184 -1.94 -13.27 10.56
N ILE A 185 -2.77 -12.21 10.54
CA ILE A 185 -3.41 -11.68 11.75
C ILE A 185 -4.31 -12.73 12.40
N ARG A 186 -5.18 -13.39 11.63
CA ARG A 186 -6.03 -14.49 12.16
C ARG A 186 -5.20 -15.63 12.75
N TYR A 187 -4.13 -16.02 12.08
CA TYR A 187 -3.19 -17.04 12.56
C TYR A 187 -2.55 -16.62 13.89
N MET A 188 -2.08 -15.37 14.02
CA MET A 188 -1.50 -14.88 15.27
C MET A 188 -2.51 -14.93 16.42
N LYS A 189 -3.75 -14.47 16.18
CA LYS A 189 -4.83 -14.51 17.18
C LYS A 189 -5.15 -15.92 17.66
N SER A 190 -5.00 -16.93 16.79
CA SER A 190 -5.28 -18.32 17.14
C SER A 190 -4.15 -18.97 17.94
N GLN A 191 -2.99 -18.33 18.08
CA GLN A 191 -1.87 -18.91 18.83
C GLN A 191 -2.07 -18.78 20.33
N PRO A 192 -1.69 -19.80 21.13
CA PRO A 192 -1.60 -19.66 22.58
C PRO A 192 -0.68 -18.50 22.97
N GLY A 193 -1.12 -17.64 23.88
CA GLY A 193 -0.32 -16.50 24.34
C GLY A 193 -0.34 -15.26 23.44
N TYR A 194 -1.26 -15.19 22.46
CA TYR A 194 -1.54 -13.95 21.75
C TYR A 194 -1.92 -12.84 22.73
N ASP A 195 -1.26 -11.68 22.63
CA ASP A 195 -1.60 -10.49 23.40
C ASP A 195 -2.81 -9.78 22.76
N PRO A 196 -3.98 -9.74 23.42
CA PRO A 196 -5.19 -9.11 22.87
C PRO A 196 -5.04 -7.60 22.66
N ASN A 197 -4.04 -6.97 23.26
CA ASN A 197 -3.76 -5.53 23.12
C ASN A 197 -2.64 -5.24 22.12
N THR A 198 -2.26 -6.22 21.28
CA THR A 198 -1.32 -6.00 20.19
C THR A 198 -1.78 -4.81 19.32
N ARG A 199 -0.88 -3.87 19.05
CA ARG A 199 -1.15 -2.65 18.27
C ARG A 199 -0.74 -2.85 16.81
N HIS A 200 -1.71 -2.73 15.91
CA HIS A 200 -1.56 -2.99 14.48
C HIS A 200 -1.52 -1.69 13.69
N CYS A 201 -0.52 -1.53 12.83
CA CYS A 201 -0.48 -0.48 11.81
C CYS A 201 -0.41 -1.14 10.43
N LEU A 202 -1.40 -0.88 9.56
CA LEU A 202 -1.41 -1.39 8.20
C LEU A 202 -1.35 -0.22 7.21
N TYR A 203 -0.34 -0.22 6.36
CA TYR A 203 -0.19 0.76 5.29
C TYR A 203 -0.90 0.29 4.02
N GLY A 204 -1.70 1.18 3.44
CA GLY A 204 -2.27 1.02 2.10
C GLY A 204 -3.41 1.98 1.80
N LEU A 205 -3.61 2.26 0.51
CA LEU A 205 -4.57 3.28 0.03
C LEU A 205 -5.97 2.73 -0.29
N ASP A 206 -6.16 1.42 -0.31
CA ASP A 206 -7.46 0.85 -0.65
C ASP A 206 -8.46 0.99 0.49
N ALA A 207 -9.71 1.25 0.13
CA ALA A 207 -10.81 1.39 1.10
C ALA A 207 -11.17 0.05 1.75
N ASP A 208 -10.88 -1.06 1.06
CA ASP A 208 -11.16 -2.42 1.53
C ASP A 208 -10.36 -2.74 2.79
N LEU A 209 -9.17 -2.14 2.96
CA LEU A 209 -8.35 -2.26 4.17
C LEU A 209 -9.06 -1.74 5.43
N ILE A 210 -9.96 -0.76 5.30
CA ILE A 210 -10.76 -0.24 6.43
C ILE A 210 -11.71 -1.34 6.92
N MET A 211 -12.42 -1.96 5.98
CA MET A 211 -13.36 -3.04 6.30
C MET A 211 -12.63 -4.27 6.82
N LEU A 212 -11.55 -4.68 6.15
CA LEU A 212 -10.74 -5.82 6.58
C LEU A 212 -10.16 -5.59 7.98
N GLY A 213 -9.63 -4.40 8.26
CA GLY A 213 -9.13 -4.01 9.57
C GLY A 213 -10.21 -4.04 10.65
N LEU A 214 -11.42 -3.54 10.37
CA LEU A 214 -12.56 -3.64 11.29
C LEU A 214 -12.96 -5.09 11.56
N CYS A 215 -13.03 -5.93 10.52
CA CYS A 215 -13.39 -7.35 10.61
C CYS A 215 -12.36 -8.21 11.35
N THR A 216 -11.15 -7.70 11.61
CA THR A 216 -10.22 -8.39 12.51
C THR A 216 -10.70 -8.41 13.96
N HIS A 217 -11.57 -7.47 14.34
CA HIS A 217 -11.98 -7.21 15.71
C HIS A 217 -10.82 -6.87 16.68
N GLU A 218 -9.61 -6.55 16.19
CA GLU A 218 -8.50 -6.07 17.04
C GLU A 218 -8.81 -4.70 17.67
N PRO A 219 -8.58 -4.50 18.98
CA PRO A 219 -8.92 -3.25 19.67
C PRO A 219 -8.04 -2.07 19.23
N HIS A 220 -6.76 -2.32 18.94
CA HIS A 220 -5.79 -1.28 18.57
C HIS A 220 -5.33 -1.47 17.14
N PHE A 221 -6.05 -0.87 16.20
CA PHE A 221 -5.77 -1.00 14.78
C PHE A 221 -5.82 0.38 14.09
N SER A 222 -4.76 0.73 13.39
CA SER A 222 -4.68 1.96 12.61
C SER A 222 -4.25 1.67 11.17
N LEU A 223 -4.73 2.50 10.24
CA LEU A 223 -4.31 2.48 8.85
C LEU A 223 -3.43 3.70 8.54
N LEU A 224 -2.22 3.45 8.06
CA LEU A 224 -1.34 4.49 7.54
C LEU A 224 -1.64 4.72 6.06
N ARG A 225 -1.93 5.97 5.70
CA ARG A 225 -2.39 6.33 4.35
C ARG A 225 -1.71 7.61 3.89
N GLU A 226 -1.52 7.76 2.60
CA GLU A 226 -1.03 9.03 2.03
C GLU A 226 -2.18 10.02 1.85
N GLU A 227 -1.86 11.30 1.89
CA GLU A 227 -2.80 12.37 1.54
C GLU A 227 -3.25 12.25 0.09
N VAL A 228 -4.56 12.10 -0.10
CA VAL A 228 -5.17 12.19 -1.44
C VAL A 228 -5.63 13.62 -1.66
N LYS A 229 -4.84 14.43 -2.37
CA LYS A 229 -5.22 15.81 -2.73
C LYS A 229 -6.28 15.80 -3.83
N TYR A 230 -7.50 16.21 -3.49
CA TYR A 230 -8.61 16.35 -4.45
C TYR A 230 -8.63 17.76 -5.06
N GLY A 231 -8.28 17.90 -6.35
CA GLY A 231 -8.29 19.20 -7.04
C GLY A 231 -7.79 19.13 -8.48
N LYS A 232 -7.94 20.23 -9.26
CA LYS A 232 -7.42 20.31 -10.64
C LYS A 232 -5.92 20.00 -10.63
N LYS A 233 -5.50 19.04 -11.46
CA LYS A 233 -4.11 18.65 -11.70
C LYS A 233 -3.29 19.91 -12.00
N ASN A 234 -2.65 20.51 -10.99
CA ASN A 234 -1.50 21.34 -11.28
C ASN A 234 -0.42 20.41 -11.83
N ASN A 235 0.21 20.82 -12.92
CA ASN A 235 1.34 20.17 -13.60
C ASN A 235 2.57 20.06 -12.67
N GLN A 236 2.44 19.48 -11.47
CA GLN A 236 3.60 19.14 -10.66
C GLN A 236 4.26 17.92 -11.28
N LYS A 237 5.29 18.20 -12.09
CA LYS A 237 6.16 17.25 -12.78
C LYS A 237 6.99 16.34 -11.85
N ARG A 238 6.79 16.42 -10.53
CA ARG A 238 7.54 15.64 -9.55
C ARG A 238 6.58 14.83 -8.68
N ILE A 239 6.84 13.53 -8.62
CA ILE A 239 6.36 12.64 -7.57
C ILE A 239 6.96 13.18 -6.26
N PRO A 240 6.16 13.49 -5.23
CA PRO A 240 6.74 13.78 -3.93
C PRO A 240 7.52 12.55 -3.47
N THR A 241 8.72 12.79 -2.93
CA THR A 241 9.44 11.75 -2.20
C THR A 241 8.60 11.30 -0.99
N PRO A 242 8.83 10.09 -0.44
CA PRO A 242 8.16 9.66 0.78
C PRO A 242 8.26 10.71 1.90
N GLU A 243 9.38 11.42 1.99
CA GLU A 243 9.62 12.48 2.98
C GLU A 243 8.78 13.74 2.75
N GLU A 244 8.41 14.03 1.50
CA GLU A 244 7.55 15.17 1.12
C GLU A 244 6.07 14.80 1.13
N THR A 245 5.75 13.52 1.36
CA THR A 245 4.39 12.99 1.35
C THR A 245 3.77 13.17 2.72
N THR A 246 2.62 13.86 2.77
CA THR A 246 1.82 13.92 3.99
C THR A 246 1.18 12.56 4.23
N PHE A 247 1.42 11.96 5.39
CA PHE A 247 0.72 10.75 5.81
C PHE A 247 -0.38 11.07 6.81
N PHE A 248 -1.44 10.27 6.77
CA PHE A 248 -2.52 10.24 7.74
C PHE A 248 -2.55 8.90 8.45
N LEU A 249 -2.81 8.94 9.75
CA LEU A 249 -3.11 7.78 10.54
C LEU A 249 -4.62 7.74 10.80
N LEU A 250 -5.31 6.75 10.22
CA LEU A 250 -6.73 6.51 10.42
C LEU A 250 -6.92 5.51 11.57
N HIS A 251 -7.62 5.90 12.61
CA HIS A 251 -7.84 5.10 13.82
C HIS A 251 -9.11 4.28 13.73
N LEU A 252 -8.98 2.96 13.58
CA LEU A 252 -10.16 2.06 13.54
C LEU A 252 -10.78 1.88 14.94
N SER A 253 -10.03 2.14 16.01
CA SER A 253 -10.57 2.21 17.37
C SER A 253 -11.66 3.28 17.48
N LEU A 254 -11.35 4.51 17.06
CA LEU A 254 -12.32 5.61 17.02
C LEU A 254 -13.46 5.33 16.04
N MET A 255 -13.18 4.67 14.91
CA MET A 255 -14.24 4.28 13.97
C MET A 255 -15.27 3.36 14.62
N ARG A 256 -14.85 2.43 15.48
CA ARG A 256 -15.77 1.57 16.22
C ARG A 256 -16.62 2.36 17.22
N GLU A 257 -16.03 3.32 17.91
CA GLU A 257 -16.76 4.19 18.83
C GLU A 257 -17.81 5.04 18.09
N TYR A 258 -17.43 5.65 16.97
CA TYR A 258 -18.37 6.38 16.11
C TYR A 258 -19.52 5.51 15.63
N LEU A 259 -19.24 4.27 15.20
CA LEU A 259 -20.27 3.34 14.77
C LEU A 259 -21.17 2.89 15.94
N ASP A 260 -20.61 2.66 17.13
CA ASP A 260 -21.41 2.31 18.32
C ASP A 260 -22.35 3.45 18.71
N LEU A 261 -21.88 4.71 18.64
CA LEU A 261 -22.71 5.90 18.88
C LEU A 261 -23.79 6.06 17.81
N GLU A 262 -23.44 5.85 16.53
CA GLU A 262 -24.38 5.94 15.40
C GLU A 262 -25.55 4.97 15.56
N PHE A 263 -25.26 3.73 15.99
CA PHE A 263 -26.26 2.68 16.15
C PHE A 263 -26.73 2.51 17.60
N GLN A 264 -26.38 3.43 18.51
CA GLN A 264 -26.73 3.32 19.94
C GLN A 264 -28.24 3.23 20.16
N GLN A 265 -29.03 3.91 19.32
CA GLN A 265 -30.49 3.89 19.38
C GLN A 265 -31.10 2.50 19.15
N LEU A 266 -30.37 1.59 18.50
CA LEU A 266 -30.83 0.21 18.29
C LEU A 266 -30.70 -0.67 19.55
N LYS A 267 -29.91 -0.25 20.57
CA LYS A 267 -29.79 -1.00 21.84
C LYS A 267 -31.07 -0.97 22.68
N THR A 268 -31.94 0.02 22.43
CA THR A 268 -33.22 0.21 23.13
C THR A 268 -34.42 -0.37 22.38
N THR A 269 -34.20 -1.01 21.23
CA THR A 269 -35.24 -1.68 20.43
C THR A 269 -35.12 -3.19 20.61
#